data_AF-A0A554MD44-F1
#
_entry.id   AF-A0A554MD44-F1
#
_cell.length_a   1.000
_cell.length_b   1.000
_cell.length_c   1.000
_cell.angle_alpha   90.00
_cell.angle_beta   90.00
_cell.angle_gamma   90.00
#
_symmetry.space_group_name_H-M   'P 1'
#
loop_
_entity.id
_entity.type
_entity.pdbx_description
1 polymer ?
#
loop_
_entity_poly.entity_id
_entity_poly.type
_entity_poly.pdbx_seq_one_letter_code
_entity_poly.pdbx_strand_id
1 'polypeptide(L)'
;MDKKFIKNIIITIVIAILAFAIYFFFLRGNGSANDSGLSVETVAGATPTADKSLVTLLLEMKSVKLDEELFNSPVFKSLNDYSIKIEPQEVGRINPFAPLESKTSNFKNSK
;
A
#
# COMPACT_ATOMS: atom_id res chain seq x y z
N MET A 1 -4.82 60.76 29.43
CA MET A 1 -4.36 60.03 28.23
C MET A 1 -4.65 60.91 27.03
N ASP A 2 -3.62 61.38 26.35
CA ASP A 2 -3.79 62.43 25.34
C ASP A 2 -4.59 61.91 24.14
N LYS A 3 -5.53 62.71 23.65
CA LYS A 3 -6.39 62.34 22.51
C LYS A 3 -5.56 61.92 21.27
N LYS A 4 -4.36 62.47 21.13
CA LYS A 4 -3.37 62.09 20.10
C LYS A 4 -2.81 60.68 20.30
N PHE A 5 -2.51 60.31 21.55
CA PHE A 5 -2.04 58.96 21.90
C PHE A 5 -3.13 57.90 21.66
N ILE A 6 -4.38 58.21 22.02
CA ILE A 6 -5.53 57.31 21.79
C ILE A 6 -5.78 57.12 20.28
N LYS A 7 -5.71 58.19 19.49
CA LYS A 7 -5.86 58.12 18.02
C LYS A 7 -4.76 57.27 17.38
N ASN A 8 -3.51 57.41 17.81
CA ASN A 8 -2.41 56.59 17.33
C ASN A 8 -2.58 55.11 17.72
N ILE A 9 -3.02 54.82 18.94
CA ILE A 9 -3.31 53.44 19.38
C ILE A 9 -4.39 52.79 18.51
N ILE A 10 -5.46 53.53 18.19
CA ILE A 10 -6.57 53.03 17.38
C ILE A 10 -6.10 52.74 15.95
N ILE A 11 -5.31 53.63 15.36
CA ILE A 11 -4.75 53.44 14.01
C ILE A 11 -3.87 52.19 13.94
N THR A 12 -3.00 51.98 14.93
CA THR A 12 -2.14 50.80 15.00
C THR A 12 -2.95 49.50 15.11
N ILE A 13 -4.02 49.49 15.91
CA ILE A 13 -4.90 48.32 16.05
C ILE A 13 -5.61 48.01 14.73
N VAL A 14 -6.12 49.03 14.03
CA VAL A 14 -6.77 48.85 12.73
C VAL A 14 -5.80 48.27 11.70
N ILE A 15 -4.56 48.75 11.66
CA ILE A 15 -3.52 48.24 10.75
C ILE A 15 -3.17 46.78 11.09
N ALA A 16 -3.05 46.43 12.37
CA ALA A 16 -2.77 45.07 12.80
C ALA A 16 -3.90 44.10 12.40
N ILE A 17 -5.16 44.51 12.52
CA ILE A 17 -6.32 43.71 12.10
C ILE A 17 -6.33 43.52 10.58
N LEU A 18 -6.05 44.58 9.81
CA LEU A 18 -5.95 44.49 8.35
C LEU A 18 -4.81 43.57 7.91
N ALA A 19 -3.63 43.69 8.53
CA ALA A 19 -2.49 42.81 8.24
C ALA A 19 -2.81 41.34 8.56
N PHE A 20 -3.50 41.09 9.68
CA PHE A 20 -3.94 39.75 10.05
C PHE A 20 -4.97 39.19 9.06
N ALA A 21 -5.93 40.00 8.61
CA ALA A 21 -6.93 39.59 7.63
C ALA A 21 -6.29 39.28 6.26
N ILE A 22 -5.33 40.09 5.81
CA ILE A 22 -4.58 39.84 4.57
C ILE A 22 -3.75 38.56 4.70
N TYR A 23 -3.03 38.37 5.81
CA TYR A 23 -2.28 37.14 6.07
C TYR A 23 -3.20 35.92 6.05
N PHE A 24 -4.35 36.00 6.72
CA PHE A 24 -5.31 34.91 6.79
C PHE A 24 -6.02 34.63 5.46
N PHE A 25 -6.20 35.63 4.60
CA PHE A 25 -6.88 35.43 3.32
C PHE A 25 -5.91 35.03 2.19
N PHE A 26 -4.69 35.57 2.20
CA PHE A 26 -3.71 35.37 1.13
C PHE A 26 -2.60 34.36 1.48
N LEU A 27 -2.15 34.30 2.74
CA LEU A 27 -1.03 33.45 3.17
C LEU A 27 -1.46 32.19 3.90
N ARG A 28 -2.65 32.16 4.50
CA ARG A 28 -3.35 30.91 4.81
C ARG A 28 -3.94 30.38 3.51
N GLY A 29 -3.04 30.00 2.59
CA GLY A 29 -3.41 29.25 1.42
C GLY A 29 -4.29 28.08 1.87
N ASN A 30 -5.36 27.83 1.11
CA ASN A 30 -5.98 26.52 1.10
C ASN A 30 -4.82 25.53 1.01
N GLY A 31 -4.55 24.81 2.09
CA GLY A 31 -3.65 23.69 2.09
C GLY A 31 -4.26 22.63 1.18
N SER A 32 -4.16 22.85 -0.13
CA SER A 32 -4.04 21.77 -1.09
C SER A 32 -2.81 21.03 -0.59
N ALA A 33 -3.06 19.90 0.05
CA ALA A 33 -2.07 18.96 0.55
C ALA A 33 -1.32 18.29 -0.63
N ASN A 34 -0.90 19.08 -1.62
CA ASN A 34 -0.40 18.63 -2.92
C ASN A 34 0.98 19.19 -3.23
N ASP A 35 1.66 19.81 -2.27
CA ASP A 35 3.07 20.22 -2.41
C ASP A 35 3.97 19.54 -1.37
N SER A 36 3.63 18.30 -1.03
CA SER A 36 4.58 17.34 -0.50
C SER A 36 5.02 16.47 -1.68
N GLY A 37 6.31 16.51 -2.03
CA GLY A 37 6.94 15.66 -3.05
C GLY A 37 6.96 14.17 -2.69
N LEU A 38 5.93 13.70 -2.00
CA LEU A 38 5.66 12.33 -1.66
C LEU A 38 4.19 12.07 -1.99
N SER A 39 3.96 11.54 -3.19
CA SER A 39 2.67 10.96 -3.54
C SER A 39 2.49 9.69 -2.72
N VAL A 40 1.66 9.74 -1.68
CA VAL A 40 1.09 8.52 -1.13
C VAL A 40 -0.02 8.12 -2.09
N GLU A 41 0.24 7.06 -2.87
CA GLU A 41 -0.82 6.37 -3.59
C GLU A 41 -1.72 5.70 -2.54
N THR A 42 -2.67 6.47 -2.02
CA THR A 42 -3.82 5.90 -1.34
C THR A 42 -4.65 5.27 -2.44
N VAL A 43 -4.58 3.94 -2.53
CA VAL A 43 -5.49 3.17 -3.38
C VAL A 43 -6.91 3.52 -2.96
N ALA A 44 -7.54 4.42 -3.72
CA ALA A 44 -8.95 4.74 -3.64
C ALA A 44 -9.72 3.49 -4.08
N GLY A 45 -9.83 2.52 -3.17
CA GLY A 45 -10.22 1.16 -3.50
C GLY A 45 -9.96 0.14 -2.39
N ALA A 46 -9.11 0.46 -1.40
CA ALA A 46 -9.05 -0.28 -0.12
C ALA A 46 -10.28 0.04 0.76
N THR A 47 -11.44 -0.08 0.14
CA THR A 47 -12.68 -0.39 0.84
C THR A 47 -12.47 -1.69 1.63
N PRO A 48 -13.13 -1.89 2.78
CA PRO A 48 -13.14 -3.15 3.53
C PRO A 48 -13.88 -4.28 2.76
N THR A 49 -13.87 -4.23 1.43
CA THR A 49 -14.45 -5.20 0.53
C THR A 49 -13.60 -6.47 0.49
N ALA A 50 -12.27 -6.36 0.67
CA ALA A 50 -11.39 -7.52 0.81
C ALA A 50 -11.87 -8.43 1.97
N ASP A 51 -12.26 -7.84 3.10
CA ASP A 51 -12.75 -8.56 4.27
C ASP A 51 -14.09 -9.25 3.98
N LYS A 52 -15.01 -8.57 3.29
CA LYS A 52 -16.30 -9.15 2.91
C LYS A 52 -16.16 -10.26 1.87
N SER A 53 -15.29 -10.10 0.87
CA SER A 53 -15.05 -11.12 -0.14
C SER A 53 -14.43 -12.38 0.45
N LEU A 54 -13.51 -12.22 1.42
CA LEU A 54 -12.87 -13.33 2.11
C LEU A 54 -13.90 -14.07 2.99
N VAL A 55 -14.73 -13.35 3.75
CA VAL A 55 -15.81 -13.95 4.54
C VAL A 55 -16.85 -14.65 3.66
N THR A 56 -17.18 -14.08 2.51
CA THR A 56 -18.11 -14.69 1.55
C THR A 56 -17.52 -15.99 0.98
N LEU A 57 -16.25 -15.98 0.58
CA LEU A 57 -15.55 -17.17 0.10
C LEU A 57 -15.45 -18.25 1.18
N LEU A 58 -15.18 -17.87 2.43
CA LEU A 58 -15.16 -18.82 3.56
C LEU A 58 -16.52 -19.45 3.82
N LEU A 59 -17.60 -18.68 3.71
CA LEU A 59 -18.97 -19.21 3.85
C LEU A 59 -19.31 -20.18 2.71
N GLU A 60 -18.89 -19.87 1.48
CA GLU A 60 -19.04 -20.74 0.32
C GLU A 60 -18.25 -22.04 0.50
N MET A 61 -16.96 -21.96 0.85
CA MET A 61 -16.12 -23.13 1.12
C MET A 61 -16.63 -23.98 2.29
N LYS A 62 -17.18 -23.36 3.35
CA LYS A 62 -17.81 -24.08 4.47
C LYS A 62 -19.06 -24.84 4.05
N SER A 63 -19.73 -24.41 2.99
CA SER A 63 -20.91 -25.10 2.45
C SER A 63 -20.55 -26.28 1.55
N VAL A 64 -19.32 -26.33 1.03
CA VAL A 64 -18.82 -27.46 0.25
C VAL A 64 -18.71 -28.67 1.17
N LYS A 65 -19.54 -29.67 0.92
CA LYS A 65 -19.45 -30.98 1.54
C LYS A 65 -19.00 -31.98 0.50
N LEU A 66 -17.99 -32.77 0.86
CA LEU A 66 -17.56 -33.88 0.03
C LEU A 66 -18.52 -35.04 0.28
N ASP A 67 -19.08 -35.59 -0.79
CA ASP A 67 -19.92 -36.78 -0.71
C ASP A 67 -19.04 -38.02 -0.54
N GLU A 68 -19.06 -38.60 0.67
CA GLU A 68 -18.27 -39.79 1.00
C GLU A 68 -18.80 -41.06 0.29
N GLU A 69 -20.05 -41.05 -0.18
CA GLU A 69 -20.65 -42.16 -0.90
C GLU A 69 -20.02 -42.33 -2.30
N LEU A 70 -19.54 -41.23 -2.90
CA LEU A 70 -18.81 -41.25 -4.18
C LEU A 70 -17.62 -42.22 -4.13
N PHE A 71 -16.82 -42.16 -3.05
CA PHE A 71 -15.65 -43.02 -2.86
C PHE A 71 -16.01 -44.48 -2.59
N ASN A 72 -17.24 -44.73 -2.14
CA ASN A 72 -17.75 -46.08 -1.93
C ASN A 72 -18.36 -46.71 -3.19
N SER A 73 -18.63 -45.91 -4.23
CA SER A 73 -19.24 -46.38 -5.47
C SER A 73 -18.36 -47.42 -6.19
N PRO A 74 -18.95 -48.46 -6.80
CA PRO A 74 -18.20 -49.43 -7.61
C PRO A 74 -17.44 -48.77 -8.77
N VAL A 75 -17.98 -47.68 -9.33
CA VAL A 75 -17.37 -46.92 -10.41
C VAL A 75 -16.08 -46.25 -9.94
N PHE A 76 -16.10 -45.54 -8.81
CA PHE A 76 -14.90 -44.90 -8.27
C PHE A 76 -13.82 -45.93 -7.92
N LYS A 77 -14.21 -47.08 -7.34
CA LYS A 77 -13.29 -48.18 -7.02
C LYS A 77 -12.71 -48.90 -8.24
N SER A 78 -13.31 -48.72 -9.42
CA SER A 78 -12.81 -49.31 -10.67
C SER A 78 -11.78 -48.43 -11.39
N LEU A 79 -11.56 -47.20 -10.92
CA LEU A 79 -10.58 -46.29 -11.52
C LEU A 79 -9.16 -46.80 -11.26
N ASN A 80 -8.38 -46.91 -12.34
CA ASN A 80 -6.97 -47.23 -12.26
C ASN A 80 -6.16 -45.94 -12.12
N ASP A 81 -5.18 -45.95 -11.22
CA ASP A 81 -4.20 -44.88 -11.11
C ASP A 81 -3.18 -44.99 -12.25
N TYR A 82 -3.08 -43.94 -13.06
CA TYR A 82 -2.11 -43.82 -14.16
C TYR A 82 -0.98 -42.85 -13.84
N SER A 83 -0.82 -42.50 -12.56
CA SER A 83 0.27 -41.64 -12.11
C SER A 83 1.61 -42.25 -12.45
N ILE A 84 2.43 -41.50 -13.18
CA ILE A 84 3.82 -41.86 -13.46
C ILE A 84 4.70 -41.37 -12.30
N LYS A 85 5.59 -42.23 -11.83
CA LYS A 85 6.62 -41.79 -10.90
C LYS A 85 7.52 -40.78 -11.60
N ILE A 86 7.57 -39.56 -11.07
CA ILE A 86 8.46 -38.52 -11.57
C ILE A 86 9.84 -38.80 -10.99
N GLU A 87 10.78 -39.16 -11.85
CA GLU A 87 12.19 -39.31 -11.45
C GLU A 87 12.76 -37.93 -11.08
N PRO A 88 13.58 -37.82 -10.01
CA PRO A 88 14.20 -36.57 -9.63
C PRO A 88 15.01 -36.01 -10.79
N GLN A 89 14.69 -34.79 -11.23
CA GLN A 89 15.50 -34.08 -12.20
C GLN A 89 16.68 -33.42 -11.49
N GLU A 90 17.84 -33.38 -12.15
CA GLU A 90 18.98 -32.62 -11.65
C GLU A 90 18.60 -31.15 -11.47
N VAL A 91 19.19 -30.51 -10.45
CA VAL A 91 18.98 -29.08 -10.20
C VAL A 91 19.26 -28.28 -11.47
N GLY A 92 18.29 -27.45 -11.88
CA GLY A 92 18.39 -26.67 -13.10
C GLY A 92 19.60 -25.73 -13.10
N ARG A 93 19.89 -25.13 -14.26
CA ARG A 93 20.97 -24.13 -14.38
C ARG A 93 20.75 -22.98 -13.40
N ILE A 94 21.86 -22.43 -12.89
CA ILE A 94 21.83 -21.17 -12.14
C ILE A 94 21.04 -20.12 -12.93
N ASN A 95 20.22 -19.34 -12.22
CA ASN A 95 19.38 -18.32 -12.86
C ASN A 95 20.28 -17.25 -13.51
N PRO A 96 20.31 -17.12 -14.85
CA PRO A 96 21.16 -16.14 -15.53
C PRO A 96 20.66 -14.70 -15.34
N PHE A 97 19.47 -14.52 -14.76
CA PHE A 97 18.89 -13.24 -14.38
C PHE A 97 18.97 -12.97 -12.87
N ALA A 98 19.67 -13.83 -12.10
CA ALA A 98 19.92 -13.52 -10.69
C ALA A 98 20.67 -12.18 -10.60
N PRO A 99 20.27 -11.26 -9.70
CA PRO A 99 21.02 -10.03 -9.47
C PRO A 99 22.47 -10.39 -9.21
N LEU A 100 23.39 -9.75 -9.93
CA LEU A 100 24.80 -9.84 -9.60
C LEU A 100 24.91 -9.31 -8.18
N GLU A 101 25.21 -10.18 -7.21
CA GLU A 101 25.63 -9.71 -5.89
C GLU A 101 26.71 -8.68 -6.15
N SER A 102 26.46 -7.44 -5.70
CA SER A 102 27.31 -6.30 -5.96
C SER A 102 28.73 -6.70 -5.57
N LYS A 103 29.55 -7.01 -6.58
CA LYS A 103 30.98 -7.17 -6.42
C LYS A 103 31.51 -5.77 -6.16
N THR A 104 31.27 -5.28 -4.95
CA THR A 104 31.82 -4.07 -4.40
C THR A 104 33.32 -4.29 -4.29
N SER A 105 33.99 -3.93 -5.39
CA SER A 105 35.30 -3.30 -5.45
C SER A 105 36.22 -3.55 -4.24
N ASN A 106 37.02 -4.61 -4.32
CA ASN A 106 38.33 -4.63 -3.66
C ASN A 106 39.40 -4.84 -4.74
N PHE A 107 39.54 -3.87 -5.64
CA PHE A 107 40.77 -3.68 -6.39
C PHE A 107 41.78 -3.03 -5.42
N LYS A 108 42.42 -3.84 -4.59
CA LYS A 108 43.52 -3.38 -3.74
C LYS A 108 44.76 -3.30 -4.62
N ASN A 109 45.10 -2.07 -5.03
CA ASN A 109 46.38 -1.74 -5.65
C ASN A 109 47.52 -2.31 -4.78
N SER A 110 48.33 -3.21 -5.34
CA SER A 110 49.69 -3.45 -4.84
C SER A 110 50.64 -2.72 -5.77
N LYS A 111 51.46 -1.87 -5.15
CA LYS A 111 52.72 -1.33 -5.68
C LYS A 111 53.64 -2.45 -6.16
#